data_AF-A0A6J6N0P0-F1
#
_entry.id   AF-A0A6J6N0P0-F1
#
_cell.length_a   1.000
_cell.length_b   1.000
_cell.length_c   1.000
_cell.angle_alpha   90.00
_cell.angle_beta   90.00
_cell.angle_gamma   90.00
#
_symmetry.space_group_name_H-M   'P 1'
#
loop_
_entity.id
_entity.type
_entity.pdbx_description
1 polymer ?
#
loop_
_entity_poly.entity_id
_entity_poly.type
_entity_poly.pdbx_seq_one_letter_code
_entity_poly.pdbx_strand_id
1 'polypeptide(L)'
;MSWWVQLVMWVGLTIAALTFLGVLIYRLAKKGLGVLKAAQPAIDQLVILSKALAPIASYPKPNDNLLDDVNVHLVERAKLKKKRELAAEQRQRRLIERIRDFDTQESELKNGRT
;
A
#
# COMPACT_ATOMS: atom_id res chain seq x y z
N MET A 1 -51.51 24.39 -26.14
CA MET A 1 -51.10 23.00 -25.83
C MET A 1 -52.10 22.42 -24.85
N SER A 2 -52.64 21.23 -25.11
CA SER A 2 -53.63 20.59 -24.23
C SER A 2 -53.03 20.31 -22.85
N TRP A 3 -53.77 20.63 -21.77
CA TRP A 3 -53.34 20.46 -20.37
C TRP A 3 -52.83 19.04 -20.05
N TRP A 4 -53.39 18.03 -20.71
CA TRP A 4 -52.97 16.63 -20.61
C TRP A 4 -51.53 16.40 -21.07
N VAL A 5 -51.09 17.07 -22.14
CA VAL A 5 -49.73 16.94 -22.67
C VAL A 5 -48.71 17.49 -21.67
N GLN A 6 -49.07 18.59 -20.99
CA GLN A 6 -48.22 19.23 -19.99
C GLN A 6 -48.08 18.35 -18.74
N LEU A 7 -49.16 17.71 -18.30
CA LEU A 7 -49.15 16.79 -17.16
C LEU A 7 -48.27 15.56 -17.44
N VAL A 8 -48.41 14.95 -18.61
CA VAL A 8 -47.58 13.80 -19.02
C VAL A 8 -46.11 14.18 -19.14
N MET A 9 -45.80 15.38 -19.66
CA MET A 9 -44.43 15.89 -19.72
C MET A 9 -43.80 15.99 -18.32
N TRP A 10 -44.49 16.58 -17.36
CA TRP A 10 -43.98 16.71 -15.98
C TRP A 10 -43.80 15.36 -15.30
N VAL A 11 -44.75 14.43 -15.45
CA VAL A 11 -44.63 13.08 -14.88
C VAL A 11 -43.46 12.30 -15.50
N GLY A 12 -43.29 12.38 -16.83
CA GLY A 12 -42.14 11.77 -17.49
C GLY A 12 -40.81 12.35 -17.00
N LEU A 13 -40.76 13.68 -16.82
CA LEU A 13 -39.56 14.38 -16.34
C LEU A 13 -39.21 13.99 -14.90
N THR A 14 -40.19 13.90 -13.99
CA THR A 14 -39.93 13.53 -12.59
C THR A 14 -39.48 12.08 -12.47
N ILE A 15 -40.05 11.16 -13.25
CA ILE A 15 -39.61 9.76 -13.29
C ILE A 15 -38.19 9.65 -13.85
N ALA A 16 -37.88 10.37 -14.94
CA ALA A 16 -36.54 10.42 -15.51
C ALA A 16 -35.52 10.99 -14.52
N ALA A 17 -35.87 12.05 -13.78
CA ALA A 17 -35.01 12.64 -12.77
C ALA A 17 -34.76 11.68 -11.60
N LEU A 18 -35.81 11.02 -11.09
CA LEU A 18 -35.71 10.04 -10.00
C LEU A 18 -34.85 8.84 -10.38
N THR A 19 -35.05 8.29 -11.58
CA THR A 19 -34.25 7.16 -12.08
C THR A 19 -32.79 7.55 -12.26
N PHE A 20 -32.51 8.71 -12.83
CA PHE A 20 -31.15 9.23 -12.96
C PHE A 20 -30.46 9.42 -11.61
N LEU A 21 -31.17 10.01 -10.64
CA LEU A 21 -30.65 10.24 -9.29
C LEU A 21 -30.38 8.92 -8.56
N GLY A 22 -31.26 7.93 -8.69
CA GLY A 22 -31.06 6.58 -8.15
C GLY A 22 -29.82 5.90 -8.72
N VAL A 23 -29.60 5.98 -10.03
CA VAL A 23 -28.39 5.44 -10.69
C VAL A 23 -27.14 6.17 -10.19
N LEU A 24 -27.21 7.48 -9.99
CA LEU A 24 -26.08 8.29 -9.55
C LEU A 24 -25.67 7.92 -8.11
N ILE A 25 -26.64 7.81 -7.20
CA ILE A 25 -26.41 7.35 -5.82
C ILE A 25 -25.83 5.93 -5.82
N TYR A 26 -26.39 5.01 -6.60
CA TYR A 26 -25.89 3.63 -6.66
C TYR A 26 -24.43 3.57 -7.13
N ARG A 27 -24.09 4.31 -8.18
CA ARG A 27 -22.71 4.40 -8.69
C ARG A 27 -21.78 5.02 -7.66
N LEU A 28 -22.22 6.07 -6.97
CA LEU A 28 -21.43 6.77 -5.96
C LEU A 28 -21.19 5.87 -4.74
N ALA A 29 -22.21 5.16 -4.27
CA ALA A 29 -22.08 4.21 -3.17
C ALA A 29 -21.13 3.07 -3.51
N LYS A 30 -21.25 2.48 -4.71
CA LYS A 30 -20.38 1.38 -5.15
C LYS A 30 -18.92 1.82 -5.27
N LYS A 31 -18.66 3.02 -5.80
CA LYS A 31 -17.30 3.58 -5.90
C LYS A 31 -16.76 4.03 -4.55
N GLY A 32 -17.56 4.71 -3.74
CA GLY A 32 -17.18 5.21 -2.43
C GLY A 32 -16.82 4.10 -1.45
N LEU A 33 -17.61 3.02 -1.41
CA LEU A 33 -17.29 1.84 -0.61
C LEU A 33 -16.01 1.14 -1.08
N GLY A 34 -15.74 1.13 -2.39
CA GLY A 34 -14.49 0.60 -2.94
C GLY A 34 -13.27 1.41 -2.53
N VAL A 35 -13.38 2.75 -2.58
CA VAL A 35 -12.30 3.67 -2.14
C VAL A 35 -12.04 3.55 -0.65
N LEU A 36 -13.10 3.46 0.18
CA LEU A 36 -12.97 3.26 1.62
C LEU A 36 -12.28 1.94 1.97
N LYS A 37 -12.69 0.84 1.33
CA LYS A 37 -12.05 -0.47 1.54
C LYS A 37 -10.58 -0.49 1.09
N ALA A 38 -10.26 0.21 -0.01
CA ALA A 38 -8.89 0.34 -0.49
C ALA A 38 -8.03 1.25 0.41
N ALA A 39 -8.64 2.25 1.06
CA ALA A 39 -7.96 3.16 1.98
C ALA A 39 -7.72 2.56 3.37
N GLN A 40 -8.58 1.62 3.81
CA GLN A 40 -8.47 0.94 5.11
C GLN A 40 -7.05 0.41 5.43
N PRO A 41 -6.39 -0.40 4.56
CA PRO A 41 -5.06 -0.92 4.87
C PRO A 41 -3.99 0.18 4.93
N ALA A 42 -4.13 1.25 4.15
CA ALA A 42 -3.21 2.38 4.19
C ALA A 42 -3.35 3.17 5.50
N ILE A 43 -4.59 3.36 5.96
CA ILE A 43 -4.89 4.00 7.25
C ILE A 43 -4.34 3.14 8.40
N ASP A 44 -4.55 1.83 8.37
CA ASP A 44 -4.04 0.92 9.41
C ASP A 44 -2.51 0.96 9.49
N GLN A 45 -1.81 0.98 8.35
CA GLN A 45 -0.35 1.14 8.32
C GLN A 45 0.11 2.48 8.88
N LEU A 46 -0.61 3.58 8.56
CA LEU A 46 -0.31 4.91 9.11
C LEU A 46 -0.50 4.97 10.63
N VAL A 47 -1.51 4.26 11.16
CA VAL A 47 -1.75 4.16 12.62
C VAL A 47 -0.64 3.35 13.30
N ILE A 48 -0.15 2.27 12.68
CA ILE A 48 0.97 1.50 13.22
C ILE A 48 2.24 2.36 13.21
N LEU A 49 2.48 3.08 12.12
CA LEU A 49 3.66 3.94 11.98
C LEU A 49 3.63 5.07 13.02
N SER A 50 2.49 5.74 13.20
CA SER A 50 2.35 6.81 14.18
C SER A 50 2.54 6.31 15.62
N LYS A 51 2.05 5.10 15.94
CA LYS A 51 2.33 4.44 17.23
C LYS A 51 3.80 4.10 17.41
N ALA A 52 4.51 3.71 16.35
CA ALA A 52 5.93 3.41 16.40
C ALA A 52 6.81 4.67 16.49
N LEU A 53 6.33 5.81 15.97
CA LEU A 53 6.98 7.12 16.04
C LEU A 53 6.71 7.86 17.37
N ALA A 54 5.63 7.53 18.08
CA ALA A 54 5.25 8.16 19.34
C ALA A 54 6.29 8.03 20.45
N PRO A 55 6.97 6.88 20.66
CA PRO A 55 8.16 6.87 21.48
C PRO A 55 9.31 7.47 20.67
N ILE A 56 9.81 8.63 21.09
CA ILE A 56 11.18 9.03 20.77
C ILE A 56 12.05 7.87 21.27
N ALA A 57 12.53 7.05 20.35
CA ALA A 57 13.45 5.98 20.68
C ALA A 57 14.67 6.64 21.30
N SER A 58 14.75 6.59 22.63
CA SER A 58 15.93 6.98 23.36
C SER A 58 16.98 5.95 23.02
N TYR A 59 17.80 6.25 22.01
CA TYR A 59 18.98 5.47 21.72
C TYR A 59 20.00 5.83 22.78
N PRO A 60 20.27 4.94 23.77
CA PRO A 60 21.34 5.20 24.70
C PRO A 60 22.62 5.35 23.88
N LYS A 61 23.38 6.42 24.18
CA LYS A 61 24.72 6.57 23.63
C LYS A 61 25.48 5.28 23.95
N PRO A 62 26.13 4.63 22.97
CA PRO A 62 26.97 3.48 23.25
C PRO A 62 27.94 3.81 24.38
N ASN A 63 28.15 2.87 25.30
CA ASN A 63 29.17 3.02 26.34
C ASN A 63 30.52 3.29 25.69
N ASP A 64 31.36 4.04 26.40
CA ASP A 64 32.70 4.35 25.95
C ASP A 64 33.57 3.09 26.02
N ASN A 65 34.09 2.64 24.89
CA ASN A 65 34.85 1.39 24.77
C ASN A 65 36.37 1.63 24.89
N LEU A 66 36.80 2.80 25.38
CA LEU A 66 38.22 3.18 25.49
C LEU A 66 39.06 2.23 26.36
N LEU A 67 38.45 1.59 27.36
CA LEU A 67 39.13 0.69 28.31
C LEU A 67 38.83 -0.81 28.08
N ASP A 68 38.05 -1.14 27.05
CA ASP A 68 37.70 -2.53 26.75
C ASP A 68 38.84 -3.30 26.09
N ASP A 69 38.83 -4.63 26.23
CA ASP A 69 39.73 -5.52 25.52
C ASP A 69 39.46 -5.47 24.00
N VAL A 70 40.45 -4.97 23.26
CA VAL A 70 40.42 -4.83 21.79
C VAL A 70 40.13 -6.16 21.09
N ASN A 71 40.58 -7.28 21.63
CA ASN A 71 40.41 -8.59 20.99
C ASN A 71 38.94 -9.00 20.92
N VAL A 72 38.15 -8.67 21.95
CA VAL A 72 36.72 -8.98 22.01
C VAL A 72 35.98 -8.21 20.91
N HIS A 73 36.28 -6.92 20.76
CA HIS A 73 35.70 -6.06 19.72
C HIS A 73 36.07 -6.49 18.30
N LEU A 74 37.31 -6.94 18.08
CA LEU A 74 37.73 -7.46 16.77
C LEU A 74 36.98 -8.74 16.39
N VAL A 75 36.76 -9.65 17.33
CA VAL A 75 36.00 -10.89 17.11
C VAL A 75 34.53 -10.57 16.82
N GLU A 76 33.92 -9.66 17.57
CA GLU A 76 32.54 -9.22 17.31
C GLU A 76 32.38 -8.54 15.96
N ARG A 77 33.31 -7.67 15.59
CA ARG A 77 33.33 -7.02 14.28
C ARG A 77 33.44 -8.05 13.15
N ALA A 78 34.29 -9.06 13.29
CA ALA A 78 34.43 -10.13 12.31
C ALA A 78 33.14 -10.94 12.16
N LYS A 79 32.46 -11.27 13.27
CA LYS A 79 31.15 -11.94 13.26
C LYS A 79 30.08 -11.09 12.56
N LEU A 80 30.02 -9.79 12.86
CA LEU A 80 29.06 -8.87 12.23
C LEU A 80 29.30 -8.73 10.73
N LYS A 81 30.57 -8.64 10.31
CA LYS A 81 30.93 -8.58 8.89
C LYS A 81 30.45 -9.82 8.14
N LYS A 82 30.73 -11.02 8.67
CA LYS A 82 30.25 -12.28 8.09
C LYS A 82 28.73 -12.36 8.02
N LYS A 83 28.02 -11.93 9.07
CA LYS A 83 26.54 -11.89 9.07
C LYS A 83 25.98 -10.98 7.97
N ARG A 84 26.61 -9.81 7.75
CA ARG A 84 26.22 -8.88 6.68
C ARG A 84 26.45 -9.45 5.29
N GLU A 85 27.59 -10.11 5.08
CA GLU A 85 27.92 -10.80 3.83
C GLU A 85 26.90 -11.90 3.52
N LEU A 86 26.60 -12.78 4.49
CA LEU A 86 25.59 -13.84 4.34
C LEU A 86 24.19 -13.27 4.04
N ALA A 87 23.80 -12.18 4.70
CA ALA A 87 22.52 -11.52 4.44
C ALA A 87 22.47 -10.91 3.02
N ALA A 88 23.59 -10.36 2.52
CA ALA A 88 23.69 -9.85 1.15
C ALA A 88 23.58 -10.98 0.13
N GLU A 89 24.28 -12.10 0.33
CA GLU A 89 24.16 -13.29 -0.52
C GLU A 89 22.74 -13.85 -0.55
N GLN A 90 22.07 -13.96 0.60
CA GLN A 90 20.68 -14.42 0.65
C GLN A 90 19.74 -13.50 -0.13
N ARG A 91 19.95 -12.18 -0.07
CA ARG A 91 19.17 -11.22 -0.87
C ARG A 91 19.42 -11.42 -2.37
N GLN A 92 20.68 -11.61 -2.77
CA GLN A 92 21.04 -11.89 -4.16
C GLN A 92 20.40 -13.19 -4.66
N ARG A 93 20.44 -14.27 -3.87
CA ARG A 93 19.80 -15.54 -4.22
C ARG A 93 18.29 -15.39 -4.43
N ARG A 94 17.61 -14.72 -3.50
CA ARG A 94 16.17 -14.42 -3.62
C ARG A 94 15.85 -13.56 -4.85
N LEU A 95 16.73 -12.63 -5.21
CA LEU A 95 16.55 -11.81 -6.40
C LEU A 95 16.71 -12.64 -7.67
N ILE A 96 17.72 -13.51 -7.72
CA ILE A 96 17.95 -14.43 -8.85
C ILE A 96 16.76 -15.39 -9.01
N GLU A 97 16.26 -15.97 -7.92
CA GLU A 97 15.04 -16.82 -7.94
C GLU A 97 13.84 -16.05 -8.50
N ARG A 98 13.59 -14.82 -8.01
CA ARG A 98 12.50 -13.99 -8.54
C ARG A 98 12.65 -13.64 -10.01
N ILE A 99 13.87 -13.41 -10.49
CA ILE A 99 14.13 -13.12 -11.91
C ILE A 99 13.95 -14.39 -12.74
N ARG A 100 14.39 -15.55 -12.24
CA ARG A 100 14.21 -16.84 -12.92
C ARG A 100 12.74 -17.18 -13.11
N ASP A 101 11.93 -16.91 -12.09
CA ASP A 101 10.49 -17.18 -12.11
C ASP A 101 9.69 -16.05 -12.79
N PHE A 102 10.35 -14.99 -13.25
CA PHE A 102 9.71 -13.89 -13.95
C PHE A 102 9.46 -14.26 -15.42
N ASP A 103 8.27 -14.78 -15.72
CA ASP A 103 7.81 -14.96 -17.09
C ASP A 103 7.44 -13.60 -17.70
N THR A 104 8.28 -13.13 -18.62
CA THR A 104 8.11 -11.87 -19.34
C THR A 104 6.80 -11.80 -20.14
N GLN A 105 6.19 -12.93 -20.50
CA GLN A 105 4.95 -12.93 -21.28
C GLN A 105 3.70 -12.54 -20.46
N GLU A 106 3.69 -12.80 -19.15
CA GLU A 106 2.55 -12.46 -18.29
C GLU A 106 2.49 -10.96 -17.96
N SER A 107 3.64 -10.28 -17.97
CA SER A 107 3.74 -8.85 -17.65
C SER A 107 3.24 -7.92 -18.77
N GLU A 108 3.36 -8.31 -20.04
CA GLU A 108 2.93 -7.48 -21.17
C GLU A 108 1.40 -7.56 -21.37
N LEU A 109 0.82 -8.75 -21.19
CA LEU A 109 -0.63 -8.97 -21.28
C LEU A 109 -1.42 -8.29 -20.14
N LYS A 110 -0.82 -8.15 -18.95
CA LYS A 110 -1.46 -7.50 -17.79
C LYS A 110 -1.30 -5.96 -17.79
N ASN A 111 -0.28 -5.42 -18.43
CA ASN A 111 -0.02 -3.96 -18.50
C ASN A 111 -0.73 -3.25 -19.66
N GLY A 112 -1.63 -3.93 -20.37
CA GLY A 112 -2.54 -3.29 -21.33
C GLY A 112 -1.84 -2.49 -22.43
N ARG A 113 -0.63 -2.90 -22.81
CA ARG A 113 0.06 -2.37 -23.99
C ARG A 113 -0.18 -3.28 -25.18
N THR A 114 -1.37 -3.15 -25.75
CA THR A 114 -1.69 -3.49 -27.13
C THR A 114 -2.52 -2.35 -27.70
#